data_AF-A0A5C5ST31-F1
#
_entry.id   AF-A0A5C5ST31-F1
#
_cell.length_a   1.000
_cell.length_b   1.000
_cell.length_c   1.000
_cell.angle_alpha   90.00
_cell.angle_beta   90.00
_cell.angle_gamma   90.00
#
_symmetry.space_group_name_H-M   'P 1'
#
loop_
_entity.id
_entity.type
_entity.pdbx_description
1 polymer ?
#
loop_
_entity_poly.entity_id
_entity_poly.type
_entity_poly.pdbx_seq_one_letter_code
_entity_poly.pdbx_strand_id
1 'polypeptide(L)'
;MKQMDANEIISYIQNAKKTTPVKVYVKGENVASLDFGASAKVFGENNSATVFGEWSEIQPVLEANSSAIEDYAVENDRRNSAIPLLDMKNVNSRIEPGAFIRENVEIGNNCVIMMGAVINIGSVIGDGTMIDMGVVLGGRATVGKNCHIGAGAVLAGVIEPASATPVIVEDDVMIGANAVVLEGVRIGKGAVVAAGAVVIEDVPENSVVGGTPARVLKLMDEKTRSKTEIKHELRQL
;
A
#
# COMPACT_ATOMS: atom_id res chain seq x y z
N MET A 1 1.43 -14.90 9.06
CA MET A 1 0.89 -14.15 10.22
C MET A 1 -0.60 -14.47 10.33
N LYS A 2 -1.21 -14.27 11.50
CA LYS A 2 -2.68 -14.32 11.64
C LYS A 2 -3.23 -13.04 10.99
N GLN A 3 -4.22 -13.17 10.12
CA GLN A 3 -4.93 -12.04 9.53
C GLN A 3 -5.64 -11.24 10.62
N MET A 4 -5.41 -9.93 10.64
CA MET A 4 -6.09 -9.03 11.55
C MET A 4 -7.54 -8.87 11.13
N ASP A 5 -8.46 -8.96 12.09
CA ASP A 5 -9.85 -8.61 11.85
C ASP A 5 -10.07 -7.09 11.84
N ALA A 6 -11.28 -6.67 11.48
CA ALA A 6 -11.61 -5.25 11.35
C ALA A 6 -11.48 -4.48 12.68
N ASN A 7 -11.82 -5.11 13.82
CA ASN A 7 -11.69 -4.47 15.12
C ASN A 7 -10.23 -4.35 15.55
N GLU A 8 -9.43 -5.39 15.28
CA GLU A 8 -7.97 -5.37 15.50
C GLU A 8 -7.32 -4.24 14.67
N ILE A 9 -7.73 -4.06 13.40
CA ILE A 9 -7.25 -2.96 12.54
C ILE A 9 -7.62 -1.59 13.11
N ILE A 10 -8.89 -1.37 13.47
CA ILE A 10 -9.36 -0.09 14.04
C ILE A 10 -8.60 0.21 15.33
N SER A 11 -8.46 -0.78 16.22
CA SER A 11 -7.72 -0.64 17.48
C SER A 11 -6.26 -0.30 17.24
N TYR A 12 -5.60 -0.95 16.27
CA TYR A 12 -4.23 -0.64 15.90
C TYR A 12 -4.09 0.81 15.41
N ILE A 13 -4.98 1.27 14.52
CA ILE A 13 -4.97 2.65 14.00
C ILE A 13 -5.17 3.66 15.13
N GLN A 14 -6.12 3.41 16.03
CA GLN A 14 -6.45 4.28 17.15
C GLN A 14 -5.26 4.47 18.11
N ASN A 15 -4.48 3.41 18.32
CA ASN A 15 -3.35 3.42 19.25
C ASN A 15 -2.01 3.81 18.59
N ALA A 16 -1.98 4.01 17.27
CA ALA A 16 -0.77 4.40 16.55
C ALA A 16 -0.37 5.85 16.88
N LYS A 17 0.89 6.05 17.27
CA LYS A 17 1.44 7.38 17.59
C LYS A 17 1.81 8.12 16.30
N LYS A 18 1.34 9.35 16.15
CA LYS A 18 1.76 10.24 15.05
C LYS A 18 3.22 10.65 15.22
N THR A 19 3.99 10.60 14.13
CA THR A 19 5.41 10.97 14.08
C THR A 19 5.70 11.91 12.91
N THR A 20 6.80 12.64 13.02
CA THR A 20 7.42 13.42 11.94
C THR A 20 8.91 13.05 11.91
N PRO A 21 9.25 11.86 11.39
CA PRO A 21 10.61 11.38 11.39
C PRO A 21 11.47 12.18 10.41
N VAL A 22 12.70 12.46 10.80
CA VAL A 22 13.70 13.11 9.95
C VAL A 22 15.01 12.33 9.94
N LYS A 23 15.76 12.50 8.85
CA LYS A 23 17.18 12.18 8.78
C LYS A 23 17.94 13.48 8.60
N VAL A 24 18.91 13.74 9.46
CA VAL A 24 19.71 14.97 9.43
C VAL A 24 21.17 14.61 9.20
N TYR A 25 21.75 15.15 8.14
CA TYR A 25 23.21 15.21 7.98
C TYR A 25 23.68 16.52 8.61
N VAL A 26 24.58 16.47 9.58
CA VAL A 26 25.06 17.67 10.29
C VAL A 26 26.59 17.65 10.37
N LYS A 27 27.21 18.80 10.11
CA LYS A 27 28.65 19.02 10.33
C LYS A 27 28.89 20.29 11.14
N GLY A 28 29.97 20.29 11.91
CA GLY A 28 30.33 21.40 12.80
C GLY A 28 31.31 20.97 13.88
N GLU A 29 31.53 21.80 14.89
CA GLU A 29 32.42 21.47 16.01
C GLU A 29 31.76 20.47 16.96
N ASN A 30 32.31 19.26 17.05
CA ASN A 30 31.90 18.21 17.98
C ASN A 30 30.39 17.85 17.93
N VAL A 31 29.76 18.02 16.78
CA VAL A 31 28.31 17.82 16.59
C VAL A 31 27.85 16.38 16.83
N ALA A 32 28.72 15.38 16.69
CA ALA A 32 28.39 13.98 16.96
C ALA A 32 28.14 13.71 18.46
N SER A 33 28.62 14.58 19.34
CA SER A 33 28.45 14.48 20.80
C SER A 33 27.20 15.20 21.33
N LEU A 34 26.44 15.88 20.46
CA LEU A 34 25.22 16.60 20.88
C LEU A 34 24.12 15.62 21.28
N ASP A 35 23.32 16.01 22.28
CA ASP A 35 22.11 15.28 22.68
C ASP A 35 20.95 15.66 21.75
N PHE A 36 20.64 14.80 20.79
CA PHE A 36 19.54 14.98 19.83
C PHE A 36 18.18 14.51 20.34
N GLY A 37 18.06 14.17 21.63
CA GLY A 37 16.84 13.66 22.24
C GLY A 37 16.81 12.14 22.36
N ALA A 38 15.95 11.65 23.27
CA ALA A 38 15.93 10.24 23.66
C ALA A 38 15.50 9.28 22.55
N SER A 39 14.75 9.76 21.54
CA SER A 39 14.36 8.93 20.39
C SER A 39 15.41 8.92 19.27
N ALA A 40 16.43 9.77 19.36
CA ALA A 40 17.39 9.95 18.29
C ALA A 40 18.42 8.82 18.23
N LYS A 41 18.80 8.46 17.00
CA LYS A 41 19.92 7.57 16.69
C LYS A 41 20.96 8.37 15.93
N VAL A 42 22.14 8.51 16.54
CA VAL A 42 23.26 9.30 16.00
C VAL A 42 24.33 8.36 15.45
N PHE A 43 24.76 8.59 14.22
CA PHE A 43 25.84 7.86 13.56
C PHE A 43 26.90 8.85 13.07
N GLY A 44 28.08 8.84 13.67
CA GLY A 44 29.17 9.74 13.29
C GLY A 44 30.16 9.93 14.44
N GLU A 45 31.20 10.72 14.18
CA GLU A 45 32.25 11.01 15.15
C GLU A 45 32.69 12.47 15.01
N ASN A 46 33.04 13.09 16.14
CA ASN A 46 33.54 14.45 16.22
C ASN A 46 32.67 15.45 15.44
N ASN A 47 33.15 15.88 14.28
CA ASN A 47 32.64 17.03 13.55
C ASN A 47 31.57 16.70 12.51
N SER A 48 31.13 15.45 12.40
CA SER A 48 30.10 15.04 11.44
C SER A 48 29.23 13.92 11.98
N ALA A 49 27.92 14.02 11.78
CA ALA A 49 26.97 12.98 12.15
C ALA A 49 25.76 12.90 11.20
N THR A 50 25.18 11.70 11.12
CA THR A 50 23.85 11.45 10.57
C THR A 50 22.92 11.10 11.74
N VAL A 51 21.84 11.84 11.89
CA VAL A 51 20.88 11.71 13.00
C VAL A 51 19.53 11.27 12.46
N PHE A 52 18.95 10.22 13.02
CA PHE A 52 17.57 9.80 12.77
C PHE A 52 16.73 10.06 14.02
N GLY A 53 15.57 10.69 13.90
CA GLY A 53 14.70 10.91 15.08
C GLY A 53 13.47 11.74 14.78
N GLU A 54 12.76 12.16 15.82
CA GLU A 54 11.56 12.99 15.69
C GLU A 54 11.92 14.47 15.51
N TRP A 55 11.26 15.13 14.56
CA TRP A 55 11.49 16.56 14.29
C TRP A 55 11.29 17.44 15.53
N SER A 56 10.31 17.11 16.39
CA SER A 56 10.05 17.86 17.62
C SER A 56 11.19 17.80 18.65
N GLU A 57 12.05 16.78 18.57
CA GLU A 57 13.24 16.64 19.43
C GLU A 57 14.48 17.24 18.75
N ILE A 58 14.64 17.02 17.44
CA ILE A 58 15.83 17.44 16.70
C ILE A 58 15.85 18.94 16.41
N GLN A 59 14.71 19.56 16.06
CA GLN A 59 14.67 20.98 15.70
C GLN A 59 15.22 21.90 16.81
N PRO A 60 14.78 21.78 18.08
CA PRO A 60 15.32 22.63 19.14
C PRO A 60 16.83 22.47 19.35
N VAL A 61 17.37 21.27 19.12
CA VAL A 61 18.81 20.99 19.27
C VAL A 61 19.60 21.69 18.18
N LEU A 62 19.12 21.67 16.93
CA LEU A 62 19.77 22.39 15.82
C LEU A 62 19.75 23.91 16.06
N GLU A 63 18.63 24.45 16.54
CA GLU A 63 18.49 25.88 16.83
C GLU A 63 19.41 26.32 17.99
N ALA A 64 19.42 25.55 19.08
CA ALA A 64 20.22 25.84 20.27
C ALA A 64 21.74 25.73 20.04
N ASN A 65 22.18 24.93 19.07
CA ASN A 65 23.60 24.69 18.77
C ASN A 65 24.06 25.33 17.45
N SER A 66 23.33 26.33 16.96
CA SER A 66 23.63 27.01 15.69
C SER A 66 25.02 27.62 15.60
N SER A 67 25.67 27.96 16.73
CA SER A 67 27.05 28.45 16.73
C SER A 67 28.10 27.35 16.52
N ALA A 68 27.79 26.11 16.87
CA ALA A 68 28.68 24.96 16.70
C ALA A 68 28.45 24.21 15.39
N ILE A 69 27.26 24.36 14.78
CA ILE A 69 26.89 23.73 13.51
C ILE A 69 27.34 24.62 12.35
N GLU A 70 28.22 24.08 11.50
CA GLU A 70 28.66 24.76 10.28
C GLU A 70 27.59 24.64 9.18
N ASP A 71 26.99 23.46 9.02
CA ASP A 71 25.97 23.18 8.01
C ASP A 71 25.17 21.93 8.37
N TYR A 72 23.94 21.84 7.85
CA TYR A 72 23.14 20.62 7.94
C TYR A 72 22.10 20.51 6.82
N ALA A 73 21.70 19.28 6.51
CA ALA A 73 20.61 18.97 5.58
C ALA A 73 19.59 18.05 6.26
N VAL A 74 18.31 18.39 6.14
CA VAL A 74 17.19 17.61 6.70
C VAL A 74 16.43 16.93 5.57
N GLU A 75 16.33 15.61 5.63
CA GLU A 75 15.40 14.81 4.82
C GLU A 75 14.16 14.46 5.65
N ASN A 76 12.99 14.64 5.06
CA ASN A 76 11.70 14.28 5.64
C ASN A 76 10.79 13.73 4.54
N ASP A 77 10.04 12.66 4.84
CA ASP A 77 9.13 12.02 3.89
C ASP A 77 7.66 12.03 4.33
N ARG A 78 7.37 12.42 5.58
CA ARG A 78 6.01 12.40 6.16
C ARG A 78 5.86 13.34 7.35
N ARG A 79 4.63 13.82 7.57
CA ARG A 79 4.24 14.69 8.69
C ARG A 79 3.03 14.13 9.43
N ASN A 80 3.12 13.98 10.75
CA ASN A 80 2.05 13.47 11.61
C ASN A 80 1.46 12.13 11.12
N SER A 81 2.29 11.30 10.49
CA SER A 81 1.90 9.96 10.04
C SER A 81 2.01 9.00 11.21
N ALA A 82 1.04 8.10 11.38
CA ALA A 82 1.01 7.16 12.50
C ALA A 82 1.27 5.71 12.08
N ILE A 83 0.76 5.31 10.92
CA ILE A 83 0.85 3.93 10.44
C ILE A 83 2.17 3.76 9.66
N PRO A 84 3.05 2.82 10.03
CA PRO A 84 4.26 2.50 9.29
C PRO A 84 3.98 1.90 7.90
N LEU A 85 5.05 1.79 7.10
CA LEU A 85 5.02 1.00 5.87
C LEU A 85 5.37 -0.45 6.19
N LEU A 86 4.88 -1.37 5.36
CA LEU A 86 5.18 -2.80 5.46
C LEU A 86 6.69 -3.06 5.28
N ASP A 87 7.25 -3.96 6.08
CA ASP A 87 8.59 -4.48 5.81
C ASP A 87 8.55 -5.51 4.65
N MET A 88 9.03 -5.07 3.48
CA MET A 88 8.95 -5.84 2.25
C MET A 88 10.13 -6.79 2.02
N LYS A 89 11.20 -6.72 2.83
CA LYS A 89 12.48 -7.40 2.54
C LYS A 89 12.38 -8.93 2.45
N ASN A 90 11.42 -9.51 3.15
CA ASN A 90 11.24 -10.96 3.26
C ASN A 90 9.88 -11.43 2.70
N VAL A 91 9.18 -10.59 1.94
CA VAL A 91 7.94 -10.98 1.28
C VAL A 91 8.28 -11.85 0.07
N ASN A 92 7.63 -13.02 -0.06
CA ASN A 92 7.84 -13.94 -1.18
C ASN A 92 7.07 -13.51 -2.45
N SER A 93 7.26 -12.26 -2.87
CA SER A 93 6.60 -11.63 -4.01
C SER A 93 7.46 -10.48 -4.56
N ARG A 94 7.21 -10.10 -5.81
CA ARG A 94 7.89 -8.96 -6.45
C ARG A 94 7.16 -7.67 -6.12
N ILE A 95 7.88 -6.71 -5.54
CA ILE A 95 7.35 -5.38 -5.21
C ILE A 95 8.27 -4.34 -5.85
N GLU A 96 7.74 -3.60 -6.81
CA GLU A 96 8.49 -2.64 -7.61
C GLU A 96 8.71 -1.31 -6.87
N PRO A 97 9.78 -0.56 -7.19
CA PRO A 97 10.03 0.76 -6.60
C PRO A 97 8.86 1.72 -6.75
N GLY A 98 8.58 2.47 -5.68
CA GLY A 98 7.50 3.47 -5.64
C GLY A 98 6.12 2.90 -5.28
N ALA A 99 5.99 1.60 -5.02
CA ALA A 99 4.79 1.06 -4.37
C ALA A 99 4.73 1.52 -2.90
N PHE A 100 3.56 2.00 -2.45
CA PHE A 100 3.31 2.43 -1.08
C PHE A 100 2.36 1.45 -0.39
N ILE A 101 2.90 0.64 0.52
CA ILE A 101 2.16 -0.43 1.20
C ILE A 101 2.22 -0.17 2.69
N ARG A 102 1.05 0.04 3.33
CA ARG A 102 0.98 0.19 4.79
C ARG A 102 1.24 -1.14 5.50
N GLU A 103 1.67 -1.05 6.75
CA GLU A 103 1.78 -2.23 7.62
C GLU A 103 0.42 -2.93 7.77
N ASN A 104 0.44 -4.23 8.12
CA ASN A 104 -0.74 -5.10 8.21
C ASN A 104 -1.51 -5.25 6.89
N VAL A 105 -0.80 -5.22 5.76
CA VAL A 105 -1.27 -5.73 4.46
C VAL A 105 -0.77 -7.16 4.29
N GLU A 106 -1.63 -8.04 3.81
CA GLU A 106 -1.26 -9.41 3.49
C GLU A 106 -0.99 -9.57 1.99
N ILE A 107 0.20 -10.07 1.67
CA ILE A 107 0.63 -10.34 0.30
C ILE A 107 0.93 -11.84 0.20
N GLY A 108 0.17 -12.54 -0.62
CA GLY A 108 0.37 -13.95 -0.95
C GLY A 108 1.68 -14.20 -1.69
N ASN A 109 1.94 -15.45 -2.06
CA ASN A 109 3.17 -15.82 -2.76
C ASN A 109 3.09 -15.45 -4.24
N ASN A 110 4.23 -15.10 -4.84
CA ASN A 110 4.35 -14.87 -6.29
C ASN A 110 3.42 -13.77 -6.83
N CYS A 111 3.05 -12.82 -5.97
CA CYS A 111 2.35 -11.61 -6.38
C CYS A 111 3.32 -10.65 -7.07
N VAL A 112 2.76 -9.74 -7.87
CA VAL A 112 3.51 -8.63 -8.47
C VAL A 112 2.81 -7.34 -8.09
N ILE A 113 3.50 -6.47 -7.36
CA ILE A 113 3.03 -5.13 -7.01
C ILE A 113 3.83 -4.12 -7.83
N MET A 114 3.18 -3.49 -8.80
CA MET A 114 3.84 -2.60 -9.76
C MET A 114 4.02 -1.19 -9.21
N MET A 115 4.83 -0.39 -9.91
CA MET A 115 5.22 0.96 -9.51
C MET A 115 4.02 1.86 -9.24
N GLY A 116 4.08 2.62 -8.15
CA GLY A 116 3.07 3.62 -7.80
C GLY A 116 1.76 3.05 -7.25
N ALA A 117 1.62 1.72 -7.11
CA ALA A 117 0.46 1.14 -6.42
C ALA A 117 0.39 1.61 -4.97
N VAL A 118 -0.82 1.87 -4.47
CA VAL A 118 -1.09 2.35 -3.10
C VAL A 118 -2.01 1.36 -2.40
N ILE A 119 -1.51 0.70 -1.36
CA ILE A 119 -2.20 -0.42 -0.71
C ILE A 119 -2.38 -0.10 0.78
N ASN A 120 -3.64 0.05 1.17
CA ASN A 120 -3.99 0.51 2.50
C ASN A 120 -4.11 -0.67 3.49
N ILE A 121 -4.02 -0.34 4.78
CA ILE A 121 -4.01 -1.30 5.90
C ILE A 121 -5.18 -2.29 5.83
N GLY A 122 -4.91 -3.55 6.18
CA GLY A 122 -5.88 -4.63 6.19
C GLY A 122 -6.21 -5.22 4.83
N SER A 123 -5.67 -4.67 3.74
CA SER A 123 -5.87 -5.25 2.41
C SER A 123 -5.22 -6.63 2.32
N VAL A 124 -5.81 -7.50 1.50
CA VAL A 124 -5.33 -8.87 1.27
C VAL A 124 -5.18 -9.09 -0.23
N ILE A 125 -4.05 -9.69 -0.62
CA ILE A 125 -3.72 -9.99 -2.01
C ILE A 125 -3.37 -11.47 -2.09
N GLY A 126 -4.21 -12.26 -2.76
CA GLY A 126 -4.04 -13.70 -2.89
C GLY A 126 -2.88 -14.08 -3.81
N ASP A 127 -2.43 -15.33 -3.66
CA ASP A 127 -1.28 -15.89 -4.40
C ASP A 127 -1.36 -15.61 -5.90
N GLY A 128 -0.22 -15.28 -6.47
CA GLY A 128 -0.07 -15.08 -7.90
C GLY A 128 -0.73 -13.81 -8.41
N THR A 129 -1.35 -12.96 -7.60
CA THR A 129 -2.09 -11.78 -8.10
C THR A 129 -1.17 -10.65 -8.54
N MET A 130 -1.57 -9.94 -9.60
CA MET A 130 -0.91 -8.70 -10.04
C MET A 130 -1.74 -7.48 -9.65
N ILE A 131 -1.10 -6.55 -8.96
CA ILE A 131 -1.57 -5.19 -8.68
C ILE A 131 -0.77 -4.27 -9.59
N ASP A 132 -1.38 -3.81 -10.67
CA ASP A 132 -0.70 -3.05 -11.72
C ASP A 132 -0.45 -1.59 -11.31
N MET A 133 0.23 -0.84 -12.18
CA MET A 133 0.76 0.49 -11.88
C MET A 133 -0.32 1.45 -11.40
N GLY A 134 -0.06 2.15 -10.31
CA GLY A 134 -0.98 3.17 -9.78
C GLY A 134 -2.32 2.64 -9.25
N VAL A 135 -2.51 1.32 -9.11
CA VAL A 135 -3.72 0.75 -8.50
C VAL A 135 -3.85 1.22 -7.05
N VAL A 136 -5.08 1.49 -6.63
CA VAL A 136 -5.40 1.83 -5.24
C VAL A 136 -6.25 0.72 -4.62
N LEU A 137 -5.71 0.07 -3.59
CA LEU A 137 -6.46 -0.83 -2.73
C LEU A 137 -6.82 -0.09 -1.43
N GLY A 138 -8.10 0.23 -1.28
CA GLY A 138 -8.64 0.83 -0.07
C GLY A 138 -8.56 -0.12 1.13
N GLY A 139 -8.78 0.42 2.34
CA GLY A 139 -8.66 -0.34 3.57
C GLY A 139 -9.52 -1.60 3.56
N ARG A 140 -8.94 -2.74 3.97
CA ARG A 140 -9.58 -4.07 3.97
C ARG A 140 -9.99 -4.63 2.60
N ALA A 141 -9.66 -3.98 1.47
CA ALA A 141 -9.94 -4.55 0.16
C ALA A 141 -9.28 -5.93 0.01
N THR A 142 -10.05 -6.93 -0.39
CA THR A 142 -9.60 -8.32 -0.48
C THR A 142 -9.59 -8.74 -1.93
N VAL A 143 -8.44 -9.20 -2.42
CA VAL A 143 -8.25 -9.71 -3.77
C VAL A 143 -7.82 -11.16 -3.68
N GLY A 144 -8.52 -12.03 -4.41
CA GLY A 144 -8.27 -13.46 -4.48
C GLY A 144 -6.98 -13.80 -5.22
N LYS A 145 -6.87 -15.07 -5.61
CA LYS A 145 -5.69 -15.62 -6.29
C LYS A 145 -5.74 -15.36 -7.79
N ASN A 146 -4.55 -15.32 -8.39
CA ASN A 146 -4.35 -15.20 -9.83
C ASN A 146 -5.07 -14.00 -10.49
N CYS A 147 -5.43 -12.97 -9.73
CA CYS A 147 -6.15 -11.83 -10.29
C CYS A 147 -5.21 -10.93 -11.09
N HIS A 148 -5.79 -10.06 -11.92
CA HIS A 148 -5.12 -8.94 -12.55
C HIS A 148 -5.92 -7.67 -12.28
N ILE A 149 -5.41 -6.79 -11.43
CA ILE A 149 -6.01 -5.49 -11.14
C ILE A 149 -5.29 -4.45 -11.99
N GLY A 150 -5.93 -4.01 -13.07
CA GLY A 150 -5.31 -3.21 -14.12
C GLY A 150 -4.99 -1.78 -13.68
N ALA A 151 -4.01 -1.17 -14.36
CA ALA A 151 -3.44 0.11 -13.97
C ALA A 151 -4.47 1.19 -13.61
N GLY A 152 -4.23 1.90 -12.51
CA GLY A 152 -5.09 2.98 -12.02
C GLY A 152 -6.48 2.56 -11.52
N ALA A 153 -6.80 1.26 -11.48
CA ALA A 153 -8.05 0.81 -10.88
C ALA A 153 -8.11 1.12 -9.38
N VAL A 154 -9.31 1.37 -8.88
CA VAL A 154 -9.57 1.71 -7.47
C VAL A 154 -10.56 0.72 -6.87
N LEU A 155 -10.13 0.00 -5.84
CA LEU A 155 -11.02 -0.77 -4.98
C LEU A 155 -11.32 0.05 -3.73
N ALA A 156 -12.58 0.43 -3.54
CA ALA A 156 -12.97 1.29 -2.43
C ALA A 156 -12.64 0.66 -1.07
N GLY A 157 -12.28 1.50 -0.10
CA GLY A 157 -11.85 1.08 1.22
C GLY A 157 -12.97 1.11 2.24
N VAL A 158 -12.98 0.13 3.13
CA VAL A 158 -13.95 0.04 4.23
C VAL A 158 -13.20 -0.30 5.52
N ILE A 159 -12.76 0.71 6.26
CA ILE A 159 -12.16 0.50 7.60
C ILE A 159 -13.26 0.47 8.68
N GLU A 160 -14.23 1.38 8.58
CA GLU A 160 -15.33 1.53 9.52
C GLU A 160 -16.69 1.56 8.81
N PRO A 161 -17.75 1.01 9.42
CA PRO A 161 -17.75 0.27 10.68
C PRO A 161 -17.12 -1.13 10.52
N ALA A 162 -16.65 -1.74 11.62
CA ALA A 162 -16.02 -3.06 11.61
C ALA A 162 -16.91 -4.16 11.00
N SER A 163 -18.23 -4.02 11.15
CA SER A 163 -19.24 -4.95 10.60
C SER A 163 -19.46 -4.80 9.09
N ALA A 164 -18.98 -3.71 8.46
CA ALA A 164 -19.15 -3.52 7.03
C ALA A 164 -18.24 -4.45 6.24
N THR A 165 -18.80 -5.05 5.21
CA THR A 165 -18.07 -5.88 4.24
C THR A 165 -17.19 -4.97 3.38
N PRO A 166 -15.89 -5.27 3.20
CA PRO A 166 -15.04 -4.54 2.28
C PRO A 166 -15.32 -4.96 0.83
N VAL A 167 -14.63 -4.34 -0.13
CA VAL A 167 -14.58 -4.87 -1.49
C VAL A 167 -13.94 -6.26 -1.48
N ILE A 168 -14.59 -7.22 -2.16
CA ILE A 168 -14.09 -8.59 -2.31
C ILE A 168 -14.00 -8.92 -3.79
N VAL A 169 -12.79 -9.18 -4.26
CA VAL A 169 -12.51 -9.70 -5.60
C VAL A 169 -12.14 -11.16 -5.43
N GLU A 170 -12.90 -12.06 -6.03
CA GLU A 170 -12.64 -13.50 -5.96
C GLU A 170 -11.54 -13.93 -6.95
N ASP A 171 -11.20 -15.22 -6.93
CA ASP A 171 -10.11 -15.77 -7.74
C ASP A 171 -10.29 -15.56 -9.24
N ASP A 172 -9.17 -15.51 -9.96
CA ASP A 172 -9.10 -15.48 -11.42
C ASP A 172 -9.82 -14.27 -12.08
N VAL A 173 -10.07 -13.20 -11.31
CA VAL A 173 -10.73 -11.98 -11.81
C VAL A 173 -9.75 -11.06 -12.54
N MET A 174 -10.23 -10.44 -13.62
CA MET A 174 -9.53 -9.37 -14.32
C MET A 174 -10.31 -8.06 -14.20
N ILE A 175 -9.68 -7.03 -13.66
CA ILE A 175 -10.23 -5.67 -13.59
C ILE A 175 -9.45 -4.80 -14.56
N GLY A 176 -10.15 -4.18 -15.51
CA GLY A 176 -9.56 -3.29 -16.50
C GLY A 176 -9.05 -1.99 -15.89
N ALA A 177 -8.15 -1.33 -16.62
CA ALA A 177 -7.54 -0.07 -16.20
C ALA A 177 -8.57 1.01 -15.84
N ASN A 178 -8.28 1.81 -14.82
CA ASN A 178 -9.12 2.90 -14.30
C ASN A 178 -10.56 2.50 -13.96
N ALA A 179 -10.86 1.21 -13.76
CA ALA A 179 -12.15 0.80 -13.23
C ALA A 179 -12.25 1.12 -11.72
N VAL A 180 -13.47 1.33 -11.24
CA VAL A 180 -13.76 1.61 -9.83
C VAL A 180 -14.75 0.57 -9.31
N VAL A 181 -14.43 -0.05 -8.18
CA VAL A 181 -15.35 -0.96 -7.46
C VAL A 181 -15.73 -0.32 -6.13
N LEU A 182 -17.03 -0.06 -5.95
CA LEU A 182 -17.55 0.61 -4.75
C LEU A 182 -17.58 -0.29 -3.52
N GLU A 183 -17.72 0.33 -2.35
CA GLU A 183 -17.68 -0.29 -1.04
C GLU A 183 -18.65 -1.48 -0.92
N GLY A 184 -18.16 -2.59 -0.35
CA GLY A 184 -18.98 -3.78 -0.08
C GLY A 184 -19.32 -4.64 -1.29
N VAL A 185 -18.98 -4.22 -2.51
CA VAL A 185 -19.21 -4.98 -3.74
C VAL A 185 -18.32 -6.23 -3.79
N ARG A 186 -18.92 -7.35 -4.21
CA ARG A 186 -18.24 -8.59 -4.55
C ARG A 186 -18.11 -8.77 -6.06
N ILE A 187 -16.90 -9.05 -6.53
CA ILE A 187 -16.64 -9.46 -7.91
C ILE A 187 -16.43 -10.97 -7.94
N GLY A 188 -17.40 -11.69 -8.52
CA GLY A 188 -17.41 -13.15 -8.55
C GLY A 188 -16.26 -13.75 -9.36
N LYS A 189 -15.88 -14.97 -8.99
CA LYS A 189 -14.77 -15.72 -9.58
C LYS A 189 -14.76 -15.70 -11.11
N GLY A 190 -13.59 -15.44 -11.70
CA GLY A 190 -13.39 -15.48 -13.16
C GLY A 190 -14.12 -14.38 -13.94
N ALA A 191 -14.69 -13.37 -13.26
CA ALA A 191 -15.32 -12.25 -13.92
C ALA A 191 -14.29 -11.28 -14.54
N VAL A 192 -14.76 -10.52 -15.53
CA VAL A 192 -13.98 -9.48 -16.22
C VAL A 192 -14.72 -8.15 -16.09
N VAL A 193 -14.06 -7.17 -15.48
CA VAL A 193 -14.55 -5.78 -15.41
C VAL A 193 -13.85 -4.98 -16.51
N ALA A 194 -14.61 -4.38 -17.42
CA ALA A 194 -14.04 -3.57 -18.50
C ALA A 194 -13.33 -2.32 -17.95
N ALA A 195 -12.35 -1.82 -18.70
CA ALA A 195 -11.65 -0.58 -18.36
C ALA A 195 -12.63 0.60 -18.22
N GLY A 196 -12.39 1.45 -17.22
CA GLY A 196 -13.22 2.62 -16.91
C GLY A 196 -14.60 2.32 -16.35
N ALA A 197 -14.95 1.05 -16.08
CA ALA A 197 -16.25 0.70 -15.52
C ALA A 197 -16.37 1.15 -14.06
N VAL A 198 -17.58 1.50 -13.62
CA VAL A 198 -17.89 1.80 -12.22
C VAL A 198 -18.87 0.76 -11.70
N VAL A 199 -18.38 -0.15 -10.87
CA VAL A 199 -19.14 -1.28 -10.34
C VAL A 199 -19.80 -0.89 -9.03
N ILE A 200 -21.13 -0.89 -9.02
CA ILE A 200 -21.96 -0.46 -7.89
C ILE A 200 -22.77 -1.60 -7.25
N GLU A 201 -22.74 -2.78 -7.86
CA GLU A 201 -23.50 -3.98 -7.48
C GLU A 201 -22.61 -5.21 -7.70
N ASP A 202 -22.91 -6.31 -6.99
CA ASP A 202 -22.18 -7.57 -7.12
C ASP A 202 -22.15 -8.08 -8.56
N VAL A 203 -20.99 -8.57 -8.97
CA VAL A 203 -20.76 -9.09 -10.31
C VAL A 203 -20.83 -10.62 -10.28
N PRO A 204 -21.70 -11.24 -11.08
CA PRO A 204 -21.77 -12.70 -11.16
C PRO A 204 -20.46 -13.33 -11.62
N GLU A 205 -20.17 -14.53 -11.14
CA GLU A 205 -19.05 -15.34 -11.62
C GLU A 205 -19.07 -15.50 -13.14
N ASN A 206 -17.88 -15.60 -13.74
CA ASN A 206 -17.72 -15.84 -15.18
C ASN A 206 -18.54 -14.87 -16.06
N SER A 207 -18.71 -13.62 -15.63
CA SER A 207 -19.41 -12.59 -16.39
C SER A 207 -18.46 -11.48 -16.83
N VAL A 208 -18.82 -10.79 -17.91
CA VAL A 208 -18.13 -9.60 -18.39
C VAL A 208 -19.05 -8.41 -18.11
N VAL A 209 -18.58 -7.46 -17.31
CA VAL A 209 -19.31 -6.22 -17.00
C VAL A 209 -18.59 -5.00 -17.54
N GLY A 210 -19.34 -3.95 -17.86
CA GLY A 210 -18.76 -2.67 -18.27
C GLY A 210 -19.76 -1.52 -18.22
N GLY A 211 -19.25 -0.30 -18.31
CA GLY A 211 -20.04 0.94 -18.26
C GLY A 211 -20.06 1.62 -16.89
N THR A 212 -20.79 2.73 -16.83
CA THR A 212 -20.92 3.59 -15.65
C THR A 212 -22.41 3.98 -15.50
N PRO A 213 -23.19 3.28 -14.66
CA PRO A 213 -22.78 2.14 -13.84
C PRO A 213 -22.56 0.86 -14.66
N ALA A 214 -21.73 -0.04 -14.14
CA ALA A 214 -21.41 -1.29 -14.80
C ALA A 214 -22.65 -2.20 -14.92
N ARG A 215 -22.79 -2.85 -16.07
CA ARG A 215 -23.84 -3.83 -16.36
C ARG A 215 -23.22 -5.07 -17.00
N VAL A 216 -23.86 -6.23 -16.80
CA VAL A 216 -23.48 -7.46 -17.49
C VAL A 216 -23.64 -7.26 -19.00
N LEU A 217 -22.53 -7.35 -19.72
CA LEU A 217 -22.47 -7.28 -21.18
C LEU A 217 -22.67 -8.65 -21.81
N LYS A 218 -22.05 -9.67 -21.21
CA LYS A 218 -22.16 -11.06 -21.62
C LYS A 218 -21.62 -12.00 -20.54
N LEU A 219 -21.91 -13.29 -20.68
CA LEU A 219 -21.21 -14.35 -19.97
C LEU A 219 -19.88 -14.67 -20.66
N MET A 220 -18.95 -15.24 -19.91
CA MET A 220 -17.66 -15.69 -20.41
C MET A 220 -17.81 -16.80 -21.45
N ASP A 221 -17.17 -16.59 -22.59
CA ASP A 221 -17.00 -17.56 -23.67
C ASP A 221 -15.51 -17.93 -23.82
N GLU A 222 -15.20 -19.03 -24.52
CA GLU A 222 -13.81 -19.47 -24.77
C GLU A 222 -12.94 -18.39 -25.45
N LYS A 223 -13.56 -17.59 -26.32
CA LYS A 223 -12.89 -16.50 -27.02
C LYS A 223 -12.45 -15.38 -26.07
N THR A 224 -13.19 -15.12 -25.00
CA THR A 224 -12.85 -14.12 -23.99
C THR A 224 -11.80 -14.68 -23.06
N ARG A 225 -11.97 -15.94 -22.60
CA ARG A 225 -10.97 -16.66 -21.79
C ARG A 225 -9.58 -16.59 -22.38
N SER A 226 -9.45 -16.91 -23.67
CA SER A 226 -8.16 -16.87 -24.38
C SER A 226 -7.56 -15.46 -24.53
N LYS A 227 -8.39 -14.40 -24.53
CA LYS A 227 -7.92 -13.01 -24.61
C LYS A 227 -7.56 -12.40 -23.26
N THR A 228 -8.19 -12.89 -22.20
CA THR A 228 -7.95 -12.46 -20.82
C THR A 228 -7.05 -13.44 -20.05
N GLU A 229 -6.41 -14.37 -20.77
CA GLU A 229 -5.51 -15.34 -20.18
C GLU A 229 -4.30 -14.64 -19.56
N ILE A 230 -4.05 -14.97 -18.29
CA ILE A 230 -2.96 -14.41 -17.51
C ILE A 230 -1.73 -15.27 -17.71
N LYS A 231 -0.68 -14.69 -18.30
CA LYS A 231 0.62 -15.36 -18.47
C LYS A 231 1.38 -15.40 -17.16
N HIS A 232 1.37 -16.56 -16.51
CA HIS A 232 2.02 -16.78 -15.23
C HIS A 232 3.55 -16.65 -15.30
N GLU A 233 4.17 -16.83 -16.48
CA GLU A 233 5.63 -16.73 -16.62
C GLU A 233 6.17 -15.34 -16.25
N LEU A 234 5.35 -14.28 -16.46
CA LEU A 234 5.71 -12.91 -16.09
C LEU A 234 5.74 -12.66 -14.57
N ARG A 235 5.20 -13.62 -13.79
CA ARG A 235 5.10 -13.56 -12.32
C ARG A 235 6.16 -14.43 -11.62
N GLN A 236 7.04 -15.08 -12.39
CA GLN A 236 8.10 -15.96 -11.88
C GLN A 236 9.50 -15.30 -11.83
N LEU A 237 9.61 -14.03 -12.23
CA LEU A 237 10.81 -13.20 -12.12
C LEU A 237 10.79 -12.42 -10.80
#